data_AF-A0A5C7QV01-F1
#
_entry.id   AF-A0A5C7QV01-F1
#
_cell.length_a   1.000
_cell.length_b   1.000
_cell.length_c   1.000
_cell.angle_alpha   90.00
_cell.angle_beta   90.00
_cell.angle_gamma   90.00
#
_symmetry.space_group_name_H-M   'P 1'
#
loop_
_entity.id
_entity.type
_entity.pdbx_description
1 polymer ?
#
loop_
_entity_poly.entity_id
_entity_poly.type
_entity_poly.pdbx_seq_one_letter_code
_entity_poly.pdbx_strand_id
1 'polypeptide(L)'
;MKLKSQRGTTLLVSIVFLLVMTVLALSSIRGVSLQEHMASNLYDRGLALQAAEAALQTAQNVILANPEPLGTQDCSPSSLIACKAVPANTFQNDNTGWANVTAESGVNLSQRIGIPQYHIQVMGRGEAGLSFGQMNSANNVQYGVNPGVFD
;
A
#
# COMPACT_ATOMS: atom_id res chain seq x y z
N MET A 1 -44.09 -59.93 38.20
CA MET A 1 -42.98 -59.54 37.31
C MET A 1 -42.39 -58.23 37.79
N LYS A 2 -41.18 -58.22 38.37
CA LYS A 2 -40.51 -56.98 38.80
C LYS A 2 -39.73 -56.39 37.64
N LEU A 3 -40.16 -55.22 37.15
CA LEU A 3 -39.42 -54.43 36.15
C LEU A 3 -38.19 -53.83 36.83
N LYS A 4 -37.01 -54.26 36.40
CA LYS A 4 -35.71 -53.84 36.91
C LYS A 4 -35.45 -52.41 36.42
N SER A 5 -35.60 -51.41 37.29
CA SER A 5 -35.32 -50.02 36.96
C SER A 5 -33.81 -49.77 36.99
N GLN A 6 -33.16 -49.82 35.83
CA GLN A 6 -31.78 -49.32 35.66
C GLN A 6 -31.83 -47.80 35.50
N ARG A 7 -31.44 -47.07 36.54
CA ARG A 7 -31.27 -45.61 36.53
C ARG A 7 -29.90 -45.29 37.11
N GLY A 8 -28.90 -45.15 36.25
CA GLY A 8 -27.55 -44.76 36.68
C GLY A 8 -26.57 -44.53 35.54
N THR A 9 -26.68 -45.29 34.45
CA THR A 9 -25.72 -45.24 33.33
C THR A 9 -26.02 -44.16 32.28
N THR A 10 -27.25 -43.66 32.18
CA THR A 10 -27.65 -42.69 31.16
C THR A 10 -26.94 -41.34 31.30
N LEU A 11 -26.75 -40.85 32.54
CA LEU A 11 -26.04 -39.60 32.81
C LEU A 11 -24.59 -39.66 32.29
N LEU A 12 -23.90 -40.76 32.59
CA LEU A 12 -22.50 -40.95 32.21
C LEU A 12 -22.36 -41.01 30.68
N VAL A 13 -23.23 -41.75 30.01
CA VAL A 13 -23.25 -41.84 28.54
C VAL A 13 -23.56 -40.47 27.93
N SER A 14 -24.51 -39.71 28.49
CA SER A 14 -24.83 -38.37 27.99
C SER A 14 -23.69 -37.36 28.14
N ILE A 15 -22.93 -37.40 29.24
CA ILE A 15 -21.77 -36.53 29.45
C ILE A 15 -20.64 -36.88 28.50
N VAL A 16 -20.37 -38.17 28.28
CA VAL A 16 -19.34 -38.60 27.33
C VAL A 16 -19.72 -38.18 25.90
N PHE A 17 -20.98 -38.38 25.50
CA PHE A 17 -21.46 -37.93 24.19
C PHE A 17 -21.38 -36.41 24.04
N LEU A 18 -21.80 -35.66 25.07
CA LEU A 18 -21.74 -34.20 25.05
C LEU A 18 -20.30 -33.74 24.92
N LEU A 19 -19.37 -34.29 25.70
CA LEU A 19 -17.95 -33.96 25.65
C LEU A 19 -17.34 -34.23 24.26
N VAL A 20 -17.65 -35.38 23.67
CA VAL A 20 -17.19 -35.71 22.31
C VAL A 20 -17.71 -34.69 21.30
N MET A 21 -19.00 -34.34 21.38
CA MET A 21 -19.58 -33.30 20.51
C MET A 21 -18.91 -31.93 20.70
N THR A 22 -18.61 -31.52 21.94
CA THR A 22 -17.92 -30.24 22.19
C THR A 22 -16.53 -30.23 21.58
N VAL A 23 -15.76 -31.30 21.72
CA VAL A 23 -14.40 -31.37 21.16
C VAL A 23 -14.43 -31.31 19.63
N LEU A 24 -15.38 -32.00 18.99
CA LEU A 24 -15.58 -31.93 17.54
C LEU A 24 -15.95 -30.50 17.10
N ALA A 25 -16.84 -29.83 17.84
CA ALA A 25 -17.23 -28.45 17.57
C ALA A 25 -16.06 -27.46 17.79
N LEU A 26 -15.25 -27.62 18.83
CA LEU A 26 -14.07 -26.78 19.09
C LEU A 26 -13.00 -26.98 18.00
N SER A 27 -12.83 -28.20 17.51
CA SER A 27 -11.84 -28.51 16.46
C SER A 27 -12.18 -27.82 15.13
N SER A 28 -13.47 -27.69 14.78
CA SER A 28 -13.87 -26.99 13.55
C SER A 28 -13.69 -25.47 13.65
N ILE A 29 -13.97 -24.88 14.82
CA ILE A 29 -13.81 -23.43 15.07
C ILE A 29 -12.36 -22.98 14.93
N ARG A 30 -11.39 -23.81 15.38
CA ARG A 30 -9.95 -23.48 15.28
C ARG A 30 -9.50 -23.25 13.84
N GLY A 31 -10.05 -24.01 12.88
CA GLY A 31 -9.75 -23.80 11.46
C GLY A 31 -10.30 -22.49 10.92
N VAL A 32 -11.52 -22.13 11.32
CA VAL A 32 -12.19 -20.88 10.92
C VAL A 32 -11.43 -19.66 11.46
N SER A 33 -10.96 -19.69 12.70
CA SER A 33 -10.19 -18.60 13.30
C SER A 33 -8.88 -18.31 12.55
N LEU A 34 -8.16 -19.34 12.10
CA LEU A 34 -6.94 -19.15 11.29
C LEU A 34 -7.26 -18.51 9.94
N GLN A 35 -8.33 -18.96 9.29
CA GLN A 35 -8.77 -18.40 8.01
C GLN A 35 -9.22 -16.94 8.16
N GLU A 36 -9.92 -16.60 9.24
CA GLU A 36 -10.32 -15.23 9.56
C GLU A 36 -9.12 -14.31 9.75
N HIS A 37 -8.10 -14.73 10.51
CA HIS A 37 -6.87 -13.94 10.67
C HIS A 37 -6.11 -13.75 9.35
N MET A 38 -6.03 -14.78 8.52
CA MET A 38 -5.43 -14.66 7.19
C MET A 38 -6.22 -13.70 6.30
N ALA A 39 -7.56 -13.79 6.31
CA ALA A 39 -8.44 -12.90 5.56
C ALA A 39 -8.30 -11.43 6.03
N SER A 40 -8.23 -11.20 7.34
CA SER A 40 -8.02 -9.86 7.91
C SER A 40 -6.69 -9.26 7.44
N ASN A 41 -5.58 -10.02 7.54
CA ASN A 41 -4.27 -9.54 7.11
C ASN A 41 -4.21 -9.26 5.60
N LEU A 42 -4.85 -10.10 4.79
CA LEU A 42 -4.96 -9.85 3.34
C LEU A 42 -5.78 -8.59 3.04
N TYR A 43 -6.87 -8.38 3.77
CA TYR A 43 -7.71 -7.21 3.64
C TYR A 43 -6.95 -5.92 4.00
N ASP A 44 -6.25 -5.91 5.14
CA ASP A 44 -5.47 -4.75 5.60
C ASP A 44 -4.33 -4.40 4.62
N ARG A 45 -3.66 -5.42 4.08
CA ARG A 45 -2.65 -5.24 3.02
C ARG A 45 -3.24 -4.64 1.75
N GLY A 46 -4.40 -5.13 1.32
CA GLY A 46 -5.10 -4.59 0.15
C GLY A 46 -5.46 -3.11 0.32
N LEU A 47 -5.94 -2.74 1.51
CA LEU A 47 -6.28 -1.37 1.84
C LEU A 47 -5.06 -0.44 1.87
N ALA A 48 -3.93 -0.92 2.41
CA ALA A 48 -2.67 -0.18 2.39
C ALA A 48 -2.16 0.06 0.97
N LEU A 49 -2.28 -0.94 0.08
CA LEU A 49 -1.91 -0.81 -1.33
C LEU A 49 -2.80 0.19 -2.07
N GLN A 50 -4.12 0.12 -1.88
CA GLN A 50 -5.05 1.09 -2.47
C GLN A 50 -4.73 2.53 -2.02
N ALA A 51 -4.36 2.71 -0.75
CA ALA A 51 -3.94 4.02 -0.24
C ALA A 51 -2.62 4.50 -0.87
N ALA A 52 -1.65 3.59 -1.07
CA ALA A 52 -0.40 3.90 -1.74
C ALA A 52 -0.59 4.22 -3.24
N GLU A 53 -1.45 3.49 -3.93
CA GLU A 53 -1.82 3.75 -5.33
C GLU A 53 -2.50 5.12 -5.48
N ALA A 54 -3.41 5.47 -4.56
CA ALA A 54 -4.02 6.78 -4.54
C ALA A 54 -2.97 7.90 -4.34
N ALA A 55 -2.00 7.72 -3.43
CA ALA A 55 -0.90 8.67 -3.27
C ALA A 55 -0.08 8.82 -4.55
N LEU A 56 0.31 7.72 -5.19
CA LEU A 56 1.06 7.75 -6.44
C LEU A 56 0.28 8.42 -7.57
N GLN A 57 -1.03 8.14 -7.68
CA GLN A 57 -1.89 8.76 -8.68
C GLN A 57 -1.96 10.28 -8.48
N THR A 58 -2.10 10.75 -7.24
CA THR A 58 -2.07 12.20 -6.98
C THR A 58 -0.71 12.82 -7.27
N ALA A 59 0.39 12.17 -6.89
CA ALA A 59 1.74 12.64 -7.20
C ALA A 59 1.96 12.73 -8.72
N GLN A 60 1.48 11.75 -9.47
CA GLN A 60 1.53 11.75 -10.94
C GLN A 60 0.78 12.96 -11.51
N ASN A 61 -0.45 13.22 -11.05
CA ASN A 61 -1.23 14.37 -11.51
C ASN A 61 -0.54 15.70 -11.20
N VAL A 62 0.12 15.81 -10.04
CA VAL A 62 0.90 16.98 -9.66
C VAL A 62 2.09 17.19 -10.60
N ILE A 63 2.84 16.13 -10.92
CA ILE A 63 3.98 16.18 -11.85
C ILE A 63 3.52 16.50 -13.28
N LEU A 64 2.38 15.96 -13.72
CA LEU A 64 1.84 16.25 -15.05
C LEU A 64 1.36 17.70 -15.18
N ALA A 65 0.81 18.29 -14.11
CA ALA A 65 0.39 19.68 -14.10
C ALA A 65 1.57 20.65 -14.01
N ASN A 66 2.59 20.30 -13.22
CA ASN A 66 3.83 21.05 -13.13
C ASN A 66 5.01 20.05 -13.01
N PRO A 67 5.91 19.97 -14.00
CA PRO A 67 7.06 19.06 -13.98
C PRO A 67 8.03 19.35 -12.84
N GLU A 68 7.98 20.56 -12.27
CA GLU A 68 8.75 20.96 -11.09
C GLU A 68 7.86 21.55 -10.00
N PRO A 69 7.13 20.69 -9.26
CA PRO A 69 6.30 21.14 -8.16
C PRO A 69 7.16 21.83 -7.09
N LEU A 70 6.60 22.88 -6.49
CA LEU A 70 7.23 23.54 -5.34
C LEU A 70 7.33 22.54 -4.17
N GLY A 71 8.51 22.46 -3.54
CA GLY A 71 8.76 21.55 -2.43
C GLY A 71 9.33 20.17 -2.82
N THR A 72 9.69 19.97 -4.09
CA THR A 72 10.44 18.78 -4.52
C THR A 72 11.91 18.86 -4.10
N GLN A 73 12.46 17.72 -3.69
CA GLN A 73 13.87 17.62 -3.32
C GLN A 73 14.70 17.36 -4.59
N ASP A 74 15.68 18.23 -4.87
CA ASP A 74 16.62 18.01 -5.96
C ASP A 74 17.70 16.99 -5.56
N CYS A 75 17.67 15.87 -6.26
CA CYS A 75 18.55 14.72 -6.13
C CYS A 75 19.41 14.54 -7.38
N SER A 76 19.53 15.60 -8.20
CA SER A 76 20.44 15.66 -9.34
C SER A 76 21.89 15.41 -8.93
N PRO A 77 22.75 14.91 -9.84
CA PRO A 77 24.18 14.73 -9.56
C PRO A 77 24.91 16.06 -9.28
N SER A 78 24.31 17.20 -9.61
CA SER A 78 24.77 18.55 -9.23
C SER A 78 24.37 18.97 -7.83
N SER A 79 23.45 18.26 -7.18
CA SER A 79 22.99 18.59 -5.83
C SER A 79 23.98 18.07 -4.79
N LEU A 80 24.20 18.87 -3.73
CA LEU A 80 25.03 18.49 -2.58
C LEU A 80 24.27 17.56 -1.60
N ILE A 81 23.05 17.14 -1.96
CA ILE A 81 22.12 16.42 -1.10
C ILE A 81 22.10 14.96 -1.55
N ALA A 82 22.55 14.07 -0.66
CA ALA A 82 22.47 12.64 -0.89
C ALA A 82 21.03 12.14 -0.66
N CYS A 83 20.26 12.03 -1.74
CA CYS A 83 18.94 11.42 -1.68
C CYS A 83 19.05 9.89 -1.59
N LYS A 84 18.39 9.33 -0.58
CA LYS A 84 18.20 7.89 -0.45
C LYS A 84 16.89 7.50 -1.15
N ALA A 85 16.85 6.29 -1.71
CA ALA A 85 15.64 5.73 -2.34
C ALA A 85 14.43 5.73 -1.41
N VAL A 86 14.66 5.61 -0.10
CA VAL A 86 13.67 5.87 0.95
C VAL A 86 14.17 7.07 1.76
N PRO A 87 13.43 8.20 1.80
CA PRO A 87 13.78 9.34 2.64
C PRO A 87 14.08 8.94 4.09
N ALA A 88 15.05 9.60 4.72
CA ALA A 88 15.44 9.25 6.10
C ALA A 88 14.32 9.47 7.13
N ASN A 89 13.36 10.34 6.81
CA ASN A 89 12.21 10.66 7.65
C ASN A 89 10.96 9.82 7.37
N THR A 90 10.98 8.84 6.44
CA THR A 90 9.80 8.01 6.09
C THR A 90 9.15 7.32 7.30
N PHE A 91 9.93 6.93 8.30
CA PHE A 91 9.45 6.23 9.51
C PHE A 91 9.55 7.09 10.77
N GLN A 92 9.76 8.40 10.61
CA GLN A 92 9.84 9.34 11.71
C GLN A 92 8.58 10.20 11.74
N ASN A 93 8.28 10.81 12.88
CA ASN A 93 7.19 11.79 12.99
C ASN A 93 7.64 13.16 12.42
N ASP A 94 8.18 13.16 11.20
CA ASP A 94 8.67 14.34 10.50
C ASP A 94 8.04 14.38 9.10
N ASN A 95 7.25 15.42 8.85
CA ASN A 95 6.50 15.60 7.61
C ASN A 95 7.25 16.46 6.57
N THR A 96 8.53 16.74 6.79
CA THR A 96 9.34 17.56 5.89
C THR A 96 9.49 16.89 4.53
N GLY A 97 9.09 17.57 3.45
CA GLY A 97 9.14 17.04 2.07
C GLY A 97 7.99 16.08 1.70
N TRP A 98 7.10 15.75 2.64
CA TRP A 98 5.93 14.91 2.40
C TRP A 98 4.68 15.75 2.18
N ALA A 99 3.94 15.42 1.13
CA ALA A 99 2.64 16.02 0.82
C ALA A 99 1.50 15.02 1.07
N ASN A 100 0.41 15.52 1.65
CA ASN A 100 -0.78 14.72 1.93
C ASN A 100 -1.67 14.61 0.69
N VAL A 101 -2.26 13.43 0.49
CA VAL A 101 -3.32 13.25 -0.49
C VAL A 101 -4.56 14.02 -0.03
N THR A 102 -5.13 14.86 -0.91
CA THR A 102 -6.35 15.60 -0.61
C THR A 102 -7.55 14.66 -0.48
N ALA A 103 -8.53 15.02 0.35
CA ALA A 103 -9.66 14.16 0.68
C ALA A 103 -10.47 13.71 -0.56
N GLU A 104 -10.44 14.49 -1.64
CA GLU A 104 -11.14 14.23 -2.90
C GLU A 104 -10.53 13.07 -3.72
N SER A 105 -9.24 12.76 -3.52
CA SER A 105 -8.56 11.64 -4.17
C SER A 105 -8.36 10.43 -3.24
N GLY A 106 -8.85 10.51 -2.00
CA GLY A 106 -8.66 9.46 -1.00
C GLY A 106 -9.66 8.31 -1.16
N VAL A 107 -9.19 7.11 -1.53
CA VAL A 107 -10.01 5.88 -1.56
C VAL A 107 -10.29 5.32 -0.17
N ASN A 108 -11.49 4.77 0.08
CA ASN A 108 -11.86 4.06 1.32
C ASN A 108 -11.61 4.88 2.61
N LEU A 109 -12.03 6.16 2.61
CA LEU A 109 -11.81 7.13 3.71
C LEU A 109 -12.24 6.62 5.10
N SER A 110 -13.29 5.80 5.18
CA SER A 110 -13.83 5.29 6.45
C SER A 110 -13.12 4.03 6.95
N GLN A 111 -12.40 3.32 6.08
CA GLN A 111 -11.81 2.02 6.38
C GLN A 111 -10.31 2.10 6.61
N ARG A 112 -9.62 3.09 6.02
CA ARG A 112 -8.16 3.22 6.11
C ARG A 112 -7.71 3.90 7.41
N ILE A 113 -6.51 3.53 7.87
CA ILE A 113 -5.85 4.17 8.99
C ILE A 113 -4.97 5.30 8.46
N GLY A 114 -5.36 6.55 8.70
CA GLY A 114 -4.59 7.74 8.34
C GLY A 114 -4.80 8.26 6.93
N ILE A 115 -4.02 9.28 6.59
CA ILE A 115 -4.03 9.94 5.27
C ILE A 115 -2.77 9.49 4.54
N PRO A 116 -2.88 8.93 3.32
CA PRO A 116 -1.70 8.55 2.56
C PRO A 116 -0.93 9.81 2.13
N GLN A 117 0.39 9.66 2.01
CA GLN A 117 1.32 10.75 1.72
C GLN A 117 2.25 10.35 0.57
N TYR A 118 2.76 11.34 -0.16
CA TYR A 118 3.75 11.13 -1.22
C TYR A 118 4.91 12.11 -1.07
N HIS A 119 6.08 11.69 -1.56
CA HIS A 119 7.30 12.49 -1.61
C HIS A 119 7.86 12.42 -3.03
N ILE A 120 8.20 13.57 -3.61
CA ILE A 120 8.73 13.65 -4.98
C ILE A 120 10.21 14.05 -4.93
N GLN A 121 11.04 13.29 -5.63
CA GLN A 121 12.48 13.51 -5.76
C GLN A 121 12.83 13.70 -7.23
N VAL A 122 13.52 14.80 -7.55
CA VAL A 122 13.97 15.08 -8.92
C VAL A 122 15.37 14.49 -9.08
N MET A 123 15.55 13.50 -9.96
CA MET A 123 16.83 12.81 -10.12
C MET A 123 17.82 13.55 -11.05
N GLY A 124 17.45 14.74 -11.50
CA GLY A 124 18.19 15.53 -12.47
C GLY A 124 17.36 15.90 -13.69
N ARG A 125 17.78 16.97 -14.34
CA ARG A 125 17.22 17.39 -15.64
C ARG A 125 18.07 16.80 -16.74
N GLY A 126 17.43 16.25 -17.77
CA GLY A 126 18.11 16.05 -19.03
C GLY A 126 18.47 17.42 -19.58
N GLU A 127 19.74 17.66 -19.90
CA GLU A 127 20.12 18.84 -20.68
C GLU A 127 19.32 18.83 -21.98
N ALA A 128 18.79 19.99 -22.38
CA ALA A 128 18.05 20.12 -23.64
C ALA A 128 18.84 19.47 -24.78
N GLY A 129 18.17 18.76 -25.70
CA GLY A 129 18.80 18.02 -26.81
C GLY A 129 19.72 18.84 -27.74
N LEU A 130 19.88 20.14 -27.47
CA LEU A 130 20.88 21.03 -28.04
C LEU A 130 22.31 20.71 -27.56
N SER A 131 22.50 20.19 -26.34
CA SER A 131 23.83 19.94 -25.74
C SER A 131 24.55 18.74 -26.39
N PHE A 132 23.79 17.80 -26.97
CA PHE A 132 24.31 16.59 -27.63
C PHE A 132 24.23 16.60 -29.16
N GLY A 133 23.85 17.72 -29.80
CA GLY A 133 23.81 17.84 -31.27
C GLY A 133 22.78 16.95 -31.97
N GLN A 134 21.77 16.44 -31.25
CA GLN A 134 20.82 15.44 -31.75
C GLN A 134 19.88 15.99 -32.85
N MET A 135 19.73 17.32 -32.95
CA MET A 135 18.96 17.95 -34.03
C MET A 135 19.72 18.03 -35.37
N ASN A 136 21.03 17.75 -35.41
CA ASN A 136 21.80 17.68 -36.66
C ASN A 136 21.67 16.32 -37.37
N SER A 137 20.87 15.40 -36.83
CA SER A 137 20.66 14.08 -37.42
C SER A 137 19.36 14.04 -38.24
N ALA A 138 19.45 13.59 -39.50
CA ALA A 138 18.34 13.59 -40.47
C ALA A 138 17.13 12.71 -40.05
N ASN A 139 17.30 11.85 -39.05
CA ASN A 139 16.29 10.95 -38.49
C ASN A 139 15.62 11.47 -37.19
N ASN A 140 15.92 12.71 -36.77
CA ASN A 140 15.40 13.31 -35.53
C ASN A 140 13.85 13.35 -35.46
N VAL A 141 13.17 13.50 -36.60
CA VAL A 141 11.70 13.58 -36.69
C VAL A 141 11.03 12.20 -36.58
N GLN A 142 11.78 11.11 -36.74
CA GLN A 142 11.22 9.76 -36.86
C GLN A 142 11.09 9.05 -35.50
N TYR A 143 11.84 9.48 -34.48
CA TYR A 143 11.86 8.88 -33.14
C TYR A 143 11.23 9.76 -32.05
N GLY A 144 10.54 10.84 -32.42
CA GLY A 144 9.82 11.66 -31.44
C GLY A 144 10.75 12.24 -30.38
N VAL A 145 11.91 12.76 -30.80
CA VAL A 145 12.78 13.53 -29.89
C VAL A 145 12.04 14.83 -29.60
N ASN A 146 11.21 14.81 -28.56
CA ASN A 146 10.66 16.01 -27.97
C ASN A 146 11.77 16.60 -27.10
N PRO A 147 12.42 17.71 -27.47
CA PRO A 147 13.19 18.46 -26.49
C PRO A 147 12.14 18.89 -25.47
N GLY A 148 12.15 18.29 -24.27
CA GLY A 148 11.18 18.61 -23.24
C GLY A 148 11.00 20.13 -23.19
N VAL A 149 9.80 20.60 -23.53
CA VAL A 149 9.48 22.02 -23.49
C VAL A 149 9.34 22.35 -22.02
N PHE A 150 10.40 22.91 -21.46
CA PHE A 150 10.39 23.57 -20.17
C PHE A 150 10.87 24.99 -20.46
N ASP A 151 9.92 25.92 -20.52
CA ASP A 151 10.21 27.35 -20.36
C ASP A 151 10.81 27.61 -18.96
#